data_AF-A0A2K1E7S4-F1
#
_entry.id   AF-A0A2K1E7S4-F1
#
_cell.length_a   1.000
_cell.length_b   1.000
_cell.length_c   1.000
_cell.angle_alpha   90.00
_cell.angle_beta   90.00
_cell.angle_gamma   90.00
#
_symmetry.space_group_name_H-M   'P 1'
#
loop_
_entity.id
_entity.type
_entity.pdbx_description
1 polymer ?
#
loop_
_entity_poly.entity_id
_entity_poly.type
_entity_poly.pdbx_seq_one_letter_code
_entity_poly.pdbx_strand_id
1 'polypeptide(L)'
;MTALLPPSGSQSSFVEAIEWINGLLLGSLATGLCILAISFVGYLMLFGQITIRHGMRVVLGCFILFGAPLIAAGLSGAWQSASSLPSEPLVYIPTETREPLPPANYDPYAGASLRRD
;
A
#
# COMPACT_ATOMS: atom_id res chain seq x y z
N MET A 1 -34.80 4.77 28.32
CA MET A 1 -35.66 3.58 28.12
C MET A 1 -35.29 3.05 26.75
N THR A 2 -34.43 2.06 26.58
CA THR A 2 -34.55 0.69 27.07
C THR A 2 -33.17 0.04 27.13
N ALA A 3 -32.77 -0.36 28.34
CA ALA A 3 -31.82 -1.44 28.51
C ALA A 3 -32.47 -2.70 27.94
N LEU A 4 -32.02 -3.14 26.77
CA LEU A 4 -32.29 -4.50 26.28
C LEU A 4 -31.00 -5.27 26.50
N LEU A 5 -30.86 -5.87 27.68
CA LEU A 5 -29.92 -6.98 27.86
C LEU A 5 -30.30 -8.04 26.82
N PRO A 6 -29.44 -8.37 25.84
CA PRO A 6 -29.70 -9.52 24.99
C PRO A 6 -29.70 -10.79 25.86
N PRO A 7 -30.67 -11.69 25.69
CA PRO A 7 -30.72 -12.97 26.41
C PRO A 7 -29.62 -13.91 25.90
N SER A 8 -28.39 -13.73 26.37
CA SER A 8 -27.27 -14.66 26.19
C SER A 8 -26.07 -14.23 27.04
N GLY A 9 -26.32 -13.87 28.30
CA GLY A 9 -25.33 -13.35 29.25
C GLY A 9 -24.21 -14.31 29.67
N SER A 10 -24.17 -15.55 29.17
CA SER A 10 -23.07 -16.50 29.41
C SER A 10 -22.28 -16.86 28.15
N GLN A 11 -22.93 -16.85 26.97
CA GLN A 11 -22.30 -17.30 25.71
C GLN A 11 -21.57 -16.18 24.98
N SER A 12 -22.02 -14.92 25.15
CA SER A 12 -21.42 -13.75 24.49
C SER A 12 -20.09 -13.35 25.15
N SER A 13 -20.05 -13.28 26.48
CA SER A 13 -18.82 -12.92 27.21
C SER A 13 -17.70 -13.95 27.05
N PHE A 14 -18.04 -15.24 26.90
CA PHE A 14 -17.05 -16.28 26.64
C PHE A 14 -16.44 -16.13 25.26
N VAL A 15 -17.25 -15.90 24.23
CA VAL A 15 -16.79 -15.68 22.86
C VAL A 15 -15.95 -14.39 22.76
N GLU A 16 -16.37 -13.30 23.40
CA GLU A 16 -15.61 -12.05 23.48
C GLU A 16 -14.26 -12.24 24.19
N ALA A 17 -14.24 -13.00 25.30
CA ALA A 17 -13.00 -13.34 26.00
C ALA A 17 -12.05 -14.15 25.10
N ILE A 18 -12.58 -15.07 24.30
CA ILE A 18 -11.79 -15.88 23.36
C ILE A 18 -11.30 -15.05 22.19
N GLU A 19 -12.06 -14.06 21.74
CA GLU A 19 -11.64 -13.13 20.71
C GLU A 19 -10.50 -12.22 21.20
N TRP A 20 -10.55 -11.75 22.46
CA TRP A 20 -9.44 -11.04 23.08
C TRP A 20 -8.18 -11.91 23.22
N ILE A 21 -8.36 -13.17 23.67
CA ILE A 21 -7.27 -14.14 23.77
C ILE A 21 -6.70 -14.42 22.36
N ASN A 22 -7.54 -14.60 21.35
CA ASN A 22 -7.09 -14.76 19.97
C ASN A 22 -6.35 -13.51 19.47
N GLY A 23 -6.81 -12.30 19.79
CA GLY A 23 -6.09 -11.07 19.46
C GLY A 23 -4.67 -11.04 20.06
N LEU A 24 -4.52 -11.52 21.29
CA LEU A 24 -3.21 -11.71 21.91
C LEU A 24 -2.39 -12.81 21.23
N LEU A 25 -2.99 -13.96 20.91
CA LEU A 25 -2.31 -15.10 20.26
C LEU A 25 -1.82 -14.75 18.84
N LEU A 26 -2.66 -14.06 18.06
CA LEU A 26 -2.35 -13.70 16.67
C LEU A 26 -1.37 -12.52 16.58
N GLY A 27 -1.34 -11.63 17.57
CA GLY A 27 -0.51 -10.42 17.54
C GLY A 27 0.70 -10.46 18.48
N SER A 28 0.45 -10.21 19.76
CA SER A 28 1.52 -9.94 20.75
C SER A 28 2.26 -11.19 21.21
N LEU A 29 1.58 -12.34 21.30
CA LEU A 29 2.22 -13.60 21.69
C LEU A 29 3.07 -14.16 20.56
N ALA A 30 2.65 -13.99 19.29
CA ALA A 30 3.43 -14.41 18.14
C ALA A 30 4.80 -13.73 18.09
N THR A 31 4.84 -12.42 18.29
CA THR A 31 6.09 -11.64 18.33
C THR A 31 6.92 -11.98 19.57
N GLY A 32 6.28 -12.08 20.74
CA GLY A 32 6.93 -12.51 21.99
C GLY A 32 7.58 -13.89 21.88
N LEU A 33 6.93 -14.86 21.24
CA LEU A 33 7.47 -16.20 21.03
C LEU A 33 8.65 -16.23 20.05
N CYS A 34 8.68 -15.41 18.97
CA CYS A 34 9.91 -15.32 18.13
C CYS A 34 11.06 -14.74 18.96
N ILE A 35 10.82 -13.72 19.80
CA ILE A 35 11.86 -13.11 20.67
C ILE A 35 12.37 -14.11 21.71
N LEU A 36 11.46 -14.89 22.33
CA LEU A 36 11.84 -15.96 23.25
C LEU A 36 12.67 -17.01 22.53
N ALA A 37 12.27 -17.47 21.34
CA ALA A 37 13.04 -18.42 20.55
C ALA A 37 14.45 -17.89 20.23
N ILE A 38 14.58 -16.61 19.83
CA ILE A 38 15.87 -15.93 19.62
C ILE A 38 16.72 -15.94 20.91
N SER A 39 16.09 -15.62 22.05
CA SER A 39 16.76 -15.57 23.35
C SER A 39 17.25 -16.95 23.79
N PHE A 40 16.45 -18.00 23.62
CA PHE A 40 16.85 -19.38 23.90
C PHE A 40 18.00 -19.83 23.00
N VAL A 41 18.03 -19.46 21.71
CA VAL A 41 19.15 -19.76 20.80
C VAL A 41 20.44 -19.08 21.26
N GLY A 42 20.37 -17.80 21.66
CA GLY A 42 21.51 -17.08 22.24
C GLY A 42 21.97 -17.68 23.57
N TYR A 43 21.03 -18.14 24.40
CA TYR A 43 21.30 -18.85 25.64
C TYR A 43 22.01 -20.18 25.35
N LEU A 44 21.49 -21.01 24.44
CA LEU A 44 22.09 -22.28 24.01
C LEU A 44 23.51 -22.10 23.40
N MET A 45 23.79 -20.96 22.74
CA MET A 45 25.13 -20.56 22.31
C MET A 45 26.07 -20.28 23.49
N LEU A 46 25.55 -19.68 24.57
CA LEU A 46 26.28 -19.43 25.82
C LEU A 46 26.63 -20.73 26.57
N PHE A 47 25.81 -21.79 26.44
CA PHE A 47 26.10 -23.11 27.01
C PHE A 47 27.24 -23.88 26.32
N GLY A 48 27.89 -23.30 25.31
CA GLY A 48 29.19 -23.77 24.83
C GLY A 48 29.18 -25.07 24.02
N GLN A 49 28.05 -25.53 23.49
CA GLN A 49 27.93 -26.84 22.82
C GLN A 49 27.60 -26.77 21.31
N ILE A 50 27.15 -25.62 20.79
CA ILE A 50 26.74 -25.50 19.38
C ILE A 50 27.77 -24.69 18.58
N THR A 51 28.07 -25.10 17.36
CA THR A 51 28.87 -24.29 16.43
C THR A 51 28.06 -23.05 16.03
N ILE A 52 28.70 -21.86 16.00
CA ILE A 52 28.07 -20.55 15.69
C ILE A 52 27.25 -20.54 14.38
N ARG A 53 27.55 -21.50 13.51
CA ARG A 53 26.88 -21.82 12.25
C ARG A 53 25.42 -22.27 12.42
N HIS A 54 25.04 -22.84 13.56
CA HIS A 54 23.68 -23.26 13.85
C HIS A 54 22.85 -22.10 14.37
N GLY A 55 23.42 -21.28 15.26
CA GLY A 55 22.80 -20.04 15.73
C GLY A 55 22.49 -19.08 14.59
N MET A 56 23.46 -18.80 13.71
CA MET A 56 23.24 -17.90 12.56
C MET A 56 22.11 -18.36 11.64
N ARG A 57 21.98 -19.68 11.37
CA ARG A 57 20.94 -20.20 10.48
C ARG A 57 19.53 -19.98 11.05
N VAL A 58 19.37 -20.08 12.37
CA VAL A 58 18.08 -19.83 13.03
C VAL A 58 17.74 -18.34 13.07
N VAL A 59 18.73 -17.48 13.34
CA VAL A 59 18.54 -16.01 13.34
C VAL A 59 18.17 -15.50 11.94
N LEU A 60 18.87 -15.97 10.90
CA LEU A 60 18.50 -15.65 9.51
C LEU A 60 17.08 -16.15 9.18
N GLY A 61 16.70 -17.33 9.67
CA GLY A 61 15.35 -17.88 9.48
C GLY A 61 14.24 -17.00 10.05
N CYS A 62 14.28 -16.61 11.34
CA CYS A 62 13.25 -15.72 11.93
C CYS A 62 13.30 -14.33 11.27
N PHE A 63 14.48 -13.80 10.91
CA PHE A 63 14.57 -12.52 10.19
C PHE A 63 13.91 -12.56 8.81
N ILE A 64 14.07 -13.64 8.05
CA ILE A 64 13.44 -13.75 6.73
C ILE A 64 11.92 -13.95 6.87
N LEU A 65 11.46 -14.77 7.82
CA LEU A 65 10.03 -15.04 8.01
C LEU A 65 9.23 -13.79 8.44
N PHE A 66 9.79 -12.97 9.34
CA PHE A 66 9.10 -11.80 9.87
C PHE A 66 9.57 -10.47 9.25
N GLY A 67 10.87 -10.33 9.01
CA GLY A 67 11.47 -9.09 8.50
C GLY A 67 11.22 -8.87 7.02
N ALA A 68 11.33 -9.91 6.18
CA ALA A 68 11.13 -9.75 4.73
C ALA A 68 9.72 -9.28 4.37
N PRO A 69 8.63 -9.83 4.93
CA PRO A 69 7.28 -9.32 4.68
C PRO A 69 7.07 -7.90 5.21
N LEU A 70 7.64 -7.55 6.37
CA LEU A 70 7.55 -6.19 6.95
C LEU A 70 8.21 -5.15 6.03
N ILE A 71 9.40 -5.47 5.52
CA ILE A 71 10.15 -4.61 4.60
C ILE A 71 9.42 -4.51 3.26
N ALA A 72 8.92 -5.64 2.74
CA ALA A 72 8.18 -5.67 1.49
C ALA A 72 6.88 -4.87 1.58
N ALA A 73 6.14 -4.96 2.69
CA ALA A 73 4.93 -4.19 2.93
C ALA A 73 5.22 -2.68 3.05
N GLY A 74 6.33 -2.30 3.71
CA GLY A 74 6.77 -0.91 3.78
C GLY A 74 7.13 -0.34 2.40
N LEU A 75 7.86 -1.11 1.60
CA LEU A 75 8.28 -0.70 0.27
C LEU A 75 7.10 -0.67 -0.72
N SER A 76 6.21 -1.66 -0.69
CA SER A 76 5.03 -1.70 -1.56
C SER A 76 4.04 -0.58 -1.25
N GLY A 77 3.84 -0.24 0.03
CA GLY A 77 3.01 0.91 0.43
C GLY A 77 3.56 2.24 -0.08
N ALA A 78 4.89 2.44 0.00
CA ALA A 78 5.54 3.61 -0.58
C ALA A 78 5.40 3.65 -2.12
N TRP A 79 5.49 2.50 -2.78
CA TRP A 79 5.37 2.39 -4.23
C TRP A 79 3.93 2.62 -4.73
N GLN A 80 2.91 2.13 -4.00
CA GLN A 80 1.50 2.37 -4.28
C GLN A 80 1.14 3.85 -4.20
N SER A 81 1.81 4.59 -3.30
CA SER A 81 1.64 6.04 -3.15
C SER A 81 2.25 6.82 -4.33
N ALA A 82 3.25 6.26 -5.01
CA ALA A 82 3.87 6.88 -6.18
C ALA A 82 3.08 6.62 -7.47
N SER A 83 2.27 5.55 -7.52
CA SER A 83 1.46 5.18 -8.70
C SER A 83 0.07 5.81 -8.73
N SER A 84 -0.32 6.58 -7.72
CA SER A 84 -1.50 7.44 -7.81
C SER A 84 -1.19 8.58 -8.77
N LEU A 85 -1.51 8.38 -10.06
CA LEU A 85 -1.53 9.47 -11.04
C LEU A 85 -2.47 10.55 -10.51
N PRO A 86 -2.06 11.84 -10.49
CA PRO A 86 -2.99 12.94 -10.34
C PRO A 86 -4.13 12.76 -11.35
N SER A 87 -5.39 12.87 -10.91
CA SER A 87 -6.54 12.91 -11.81
C SER A 87 -6.27 13.94 -12.90
N GLU A 88 -6.18 13.49 -14.15
CA GLU A 88 -5.85 14.36 -15.28
C GLU A 88 -6.85 15.54 -15.29
N PRO A 89 -6.40 16.80 -15.29
CA PRO A 89 -7.31 17.92 -15.46
C PRO A 89 -8.01 17.76 -16.80
N LEU A 90 -9.33 17.93 -16.81
CA LEU A 90 -10.18 17.93 -18.00
C LEU A 90 -9.58 18.79 -19.13
N VAL A 91 -8.98 18.13 -20.11
CA VAL A 91 -8.47 18.76 -21.33
C VAL A 91 -9.70 19.13 -22.17
N TYR A 92 -10.04 20.43 -22.20
CA TYR A 92 -11.06 20.94 -23.11
C TYR A 92 -10.49 20.96 -24.53
N ILE A 93 -10.94 20.02 -25.37
CA ILE A 93 -10.69 20.03 -26.81
C ILE A 93 -11.93 20.66 -27.47
N PRO A 94 -11.91 21.93 -27.88
CA PRO A 94 -13.03 22.50 -28.63
C PRO A 94 -13.10 21.84 -30.01
N THR A 95 -14.07 20.95 -30.18
CA THR A 95 -14.53 20.46 -31.49
C THR A 95 -15.33 21.57 -32.16
N GLU A 96 -14.66 22.60 -32.66
CA GLU A 96 -15.29 23.56 -33.57
C GLU A 96 -15.08 23.06 -34.99
N THR A 97 -16.05 22.30 -35.49
CA THR A 97 -16.16 21.93 -36.91
C THR A 97 -16.21 23.22 -37.74
N ARG A 98 -15.08 23.64 -38.30
CA ARG A 98 -15.02 24.77 -39.23
C ARG A 98 -15.93 24.48 -40.42
N GLU A 99 -17.01 25.24 -40.56
CA GLU A 99 -17.83 25.19 -41.77
C GLU A 99 -16.99 25.58 -42.99
N PRO A 100 -17.22 24.94 -44.15
CA PRO A 100 -16.48 25.24 -45.36
C PRO A 100 -16.76 26.69 -45.77
N LEU A 101 -15.71 27.52 -45.74
CA LEU A 101 -15.80 28.92 -46.12
C LEU A 101 -16.28 29.03 -47.58
N PRO A 102 -17.30 29.83 -47.88
CA PRO A 102 -17.69 30.17 -49.26
C PRO A 102 -16.49 30.57 -50.12
N PRO A 103 -16.38 30.10 -51.38
CA PRO A 103 -15.23 30.37 -52.22
C PRO A 103 -15.08 31.88 -52.47
N ALA A 104 -14.01 32.46 -51.90
CA ALA A 104 -13.71 33.87 -52.01
C ALA A 104 -13.18 34.18 -53.43
N ASN A 105 -14.09 34.45 -54.37
CA ASN A 105 -13.78 35.01 -55.69
C ASN A 105 -13.67 36.54 -55.60
N TYR A 106 -12.78 37.01 -54.73
CA TYR A 106 -12.45 38.42 -54.52
C TYR A 106 -10.99 38.49 -54.13
N ASP A 107 -10.12 38.92 -55.05
CA ASP A 107 -8.73 39.23 -54.75
C ASP A 107 -8.59 40.73 -54.45
N PRO A 108 -8.50 41.12 -53.16
CA PRO A 108 -8.36 42.52 -52.76
C PRO A 108 -7.02 43.14 -53.16
N TYR A 109 -6.04 42.35 -53.60
CA TYR A 109 -4.73 42.86 -54.02
C TYR A 109 -4.63 43.12 -55.52
N ALA A 110 -5.68 42.81 -56.30
CA ALA A 110 -5.76 43.12 -57.73
C ALA A 110 -5.66 44.63 -58.04
N GLY A 111 -5.96 45.51 -57.09
CA GLY A 111 -5.85 46.97 -57.24
C GLY A 111 -4.49 47.57 -56.86
N ALA A 112 -3.60 46.81 -56.20
CA ALA A 112 -2.31 47.33 -55.73
C ALA A 112 -1.16 47.14 -56.74
N SER A 113 -1.30 46.20 -57.69
CA SER A 113 -0.30 45.95 -58.75
C SER A 113 -0.31 46.98 -59.88
N LEU A 114 -1.26 47.92 -59.86
CA LEU A 114 -1.46 48.92 -60.92
C LEU A 114 -0.84 50.28 -60.63
N ARG A 115 -0.17 50.48 -59.49
CA ARG A 115 0.64 51.69 -59.29
C ARG A 115 2.04 51.47 -59.81
N ARG A 116 2.13 51.62 -61.13
CA ARG A 116 3.35 51.88 -61.87
C ARG A 116 3.82 53.32 -61.56
N ASP A 117 5.10 53.41 -61.24
CA ASP A 117 5.98 54.59 -61.39
C ASP A 117 5.85 55.73 -60.36
#